data_AF-B4K1H9-F1
#
_entry.id   AF-B4K1H9-F1
#
_cell.length_a   1.000
_cell.length_b   1.000
_cell.length_c   1.000
_cell.angle_alpha   90.00
_cell.angle_beta   90.00
_cell.angle_gamma   90.00
#
_symmetry.space_group_name_H-M   'P 1'
#
loop_
_entity.id
_entity.type
_entity.pdbx_description
1 polymer ?
#
loop_
_entity_poly.entity_id
_entity_poly.type
_entity_poly.pdbx_seq_one_letter_code
_entity_poly.pdbx_strand_id
1 'polypeptide(L)'
;MGIYRWSQDQPIQIQLPFNIILPEFATEHHWFPLTYMVLTASSYWTGFIFSFVDGFFVCSCLYISGIFRVVKHDIRSAFADLDGVEYCTPSMNAGIRVKLGHIIERHNAIFDLCSELSRQSSVIVLMHFISAAFVLCSTILDIMLVSRAYLYDFL
;
A
#
# COMPACT_ATOMS: atom_id res chain seq x y z
N MET A 1 26.95 11.51 0.97
CA MET A 1 28.05 11.84 0.03
C MET A 1 28.75 13.18 0.29
N GLY A 2 28.19 14.14 1.05
CA GLY A 2 28.85 15.42 1.32
C GLY A 2 30.13 15.33 2.17
N ILE A 3 30.13 14.46 3.20
CA ILE A 3 31.26 14.31 4.14
C ILE A 3 32.50 13.68 3.48
N TYR A 4 32.27 12.74 2.55
CA TYR A 4 33.33 12.05 1.80
C TYR A 4 34.00 12.96 0.74
N ARG A 5 33.22 13.88 0.14
CA ARG A 5 33.74 14.87 -0.82
C ARG A 5 34.53 15.99 -0.15
N TRP A 6 34.14 16.37 1.07
CA TRP A 6 34.90 17.31 1.90
C TRP A 6 36.30 16.78 2.26
N SER A 7 36.45 15.47 2.50
CA SER A 7 37.77 14.86 2.73
C SER A 7 38.64 14.71 1.48
N GLN A 8 38.13 14.99 0.28
CA GLN A 8 38.83 14.75 -0.99
C GLN A 8 39.04 16.04 -1.83
N ASP A 9 38.88 17.24 -1.24
CA ASP A 9 39.10 18.53 -1.91
C ASP A 9 38.42 18.66 -3.29
N GLN A 10 37.27 17.99 -3.47
CA GLN A 10 36.48 18.12 -4.69
C GLN A 10 35.54 19.32 -4.59
N PRO A 11 35.34 20.09 -5.68
CA PRO A 11 34.43 21.22 -5.66
C PRO A 11 33.04 20.77 -5.23
N ILE A 12 32.48 21.46 -4.23
CA ILE A 12 31.15 21.17 -3.69
C ILE A 12 30.14 21.41 -4.83
N GLN A 13 29.70 20.33 -5.45
CA GLN A 13 28.58 20.40 -6.39
C GLN A 13 27.31 20.59 -5.58
N ILE A 14 26.76 21.81 -5.65
CA ILE A 14 25.45 22.18 -5.11
C ILE A 14 24.40 21.54 -6.03
N GLN A 15 24.26 20.23 -5.94
CA GLN A 15 23.16 19.49 -6.57
C GLN A 15 22.14 19.15 -5.51
N LEU A 16 20.92 19.65 -5.73
CA LEU A 16 19.77 19.33 -4.91
C LEU A 16 19.34 17.88 -5.15
N PRO A 17 18.81 17.19 -4.12
CA PRO A 17 18.35 15.80 -4.26
C PRO A 17 17.12 15.69 -5.17
N PHE A 18 16.37 16.78 -5.33
CA PHE A 18 15.24 16.90 -6.24
C PHE A 18 15.45 18.15 -7.10
N ASN A 19 15.05 18.09 -8.37
CA ASN A 19 15.10 19.24 -9.26
C ASN A 19 13.94 20.20 -8.93
N ILE A 20 14.15 21.07 -7.94
CA ILE A 20 13.17 22.02 -7.44
C ILE A 20 13.76 23.42 -7.40
N ILE A 21 12.90 24.41 -7.67
CA ILE A 21 13.27 25.81 -7.59
C ILE A 21 13.14 26.24 -6.13
N LEU A 22 14.28 26.52 -5.50
CA LEU A 22 14.36 27.06 -4.15
C LEU A 22 14.72 28.55 -4.19
N PRO A 23 14.26 29.34 -3.21
CA PRO A 23 14.68 30.72 -3.08
C PRO A 23 16.19 30.80 -2.78
N GLU A 24 16.86 31.87 -3.25
CA GLU A 24 18.33 31.98 -3.24
C GLU A 24 18.95 31.74 -1.86
N PHE A 25 18.32 32.20 -0.78
CA PHE A 25 18.78 32.01 0.60
C PHE A 25 18.91 30.53 1.01
N ALA A 26 18.11 29.65 0.41
CA ALA A 26 18.09 28.21 0.72
C ALA A 26 19.15 27.42 -0.06
N THR A 27 19.72 28.04 -1.10
CA THR A 27 20.84 27.52 -1.91
C THR A 27 22.19 28.12 -1.51
N GLU A 28 22.23 29.08 -0.59
CA GLU A 28 23.46 29.63 -0.03
C GLU A 28 24.26 28.59 0.76
N HIS A 29 25.60 28.68 0.71
CA HIS A 29 26.53 27.68 1.22
C HIS A 29 26.32 27.34 2.72
N HIS A 30 25.86 28.30 3.53
CA HIS A 30 25.64 28.10 4.97
C HIS A 30 24.37 27.30 5.30
N TRP A 31 23.28 27.48 4.54
CA TRP A 31 21.99 26.81 4.79
C TRP A 31 21.80 25.54 3.98
N PHE A 32 22.63 25.36 2.94
CA PHE A 32 22.61 24.20 2.04
C PHE A 32 22.55 22.82 2.73
N PRO A 33 23.36 22.48 3.77
CA PRO A 33 23.28 21.16 4.38
C PRO A 33 21.94 20.92 5.10
N LEU A 34 21.35 21.97 5.68
CA LEU A 34 20.06 21.88 6.37
C LEU A 34 18.94 21.71 5.35
N THR A 35 18.93 22.51 4.29
CA THR A 35 17.92 22.40 3.22
C THR A 35 18.01 21.03 2.53
N TYR A 36 19.23 20.53 2.28
CA TYR A 36 19.46 19.18 1.79
C TYR A 36 18.91 18.09 2.72
N MET A 37 19.15 18.20 4.04
CA MET A 37 18.62 17.25 5.03
C MET A 37 17.10 17.28 5.08
N VAL A 38 16.48 18.46 5.08
CA VAL A 38 15.01 18.63 5.10
C VAL A 38 14.39 18.01 3.86
N LEU A 39 14.96 18.27 2.68
CA LEU A 39 14.49 17.68 1.42
C LEU A 39 14.59 16.16 1.42
N THR A 40 15.73 15.63 1.87
CA THR A 40 15.96 14.19 1.95
C THR A 40 15.01 13.54 2.97
N ALA A 41 14.84 14.16 4.14
CA ALA A 41 13.95 13.67 5.19
C ALA A 41 12.49 13.69 4.74
N SER A 42 12.04 14.77 4.08
CA SER A 42 10.68 14.90 3.55
C SER A 42 10.33 13.76 2.60
N SER A 43 11.26 13.42 1.70
CA SER A 43 11.04 12.35 0.72
C SER A 43 11.10 10.95 1.36
N TYR A 44 11.96 10.76 2.35
CA TYR A 44 11.98 9.53 3.13
C TYR A 44 10.66 9.31 3.88
N TRP A 45 10.16 10.34 4.58
CA TRP A 45 8.89 10.29 5.30
C TRP A 45 7.72 10.01 4.38
N THR A 46 7.69 10.68 3.21
CA THR A 46 6.63 10.48 2.21
C THR A 46 6.61 9.02 1.74
N GLY A 47 7.77 8.48 1.34
CA GLY A 47 7.87 7.08 0.91
C GLY A 47 7.52 6.07 2.01
N PHE A 48 7.91 6.35 3.25
CA PHE A 48 7.59 5.50 4.39
C PHE A 48 6.09 5.47 4.67
N ILE A 49 5.42 6.63 4.72
CA ILE A 49 3.99 6.72 5.01
C ILE A 49 3.17 6.02 3.92
N PHE A 50 3.49 6.24 2.64
CA PHE A 50 2.82 5.55 1.54
C PHE A 50 2.96 4.02 1.66
N SER A 51 4.18 3.54 1.88
CA SER A 51 4.44 2.10 2.06
C SER A 51 3.74 1.52 3.29
N PHE A 52 3.64 2.29 4.37
CA PHE A 52 2.96 1.88 5.60
C PHE A 52 1.46 1.73 5.39
N VAL A 53 0.82 2.69 4.71
CA VAL A 53 -0.62 2.66 4.42
C VAL A 53 -0.96 1.49 3.49
N ASP A 54 -0.15 1.26 2.45
CA ASP A 54 -0.31 0.11 1.55
C ASP A 54 -0.14 -1.22 2.31
N GLY A 55 0.88 -1.30 3.18
CA GLY A 55 1.09 -2.47 4.04
C GLY A 55 -0.10 -2.71 4.98
N PHE A 56 -0.61 -1.67 5.62
CA PHE A 56 -1.78 -1.75 6.49
C PHE A 56 -3.02 -2.23 5.73
N PHE A 57 -3.24 -1.73 4.51
CA PHE A 57 -4.35 -2.17 3.66
C PHE A 57 -4.24 -3.65 3.29
N VAL A 58 -3.07 -4.11 2.85
CA VAL A 58 -2.83 -5.53 2.53
C VAL A 58 -3.01 -6.41 3.76
N CYS A 59 -2.46 -6.02 4.92
CA CYS A 59 -2.65 -6.74 6.18
C CYS A 59 -4.12 -6.83 6.57
N SER A 60 -4.89 -5.75 6.40
CA SER A 60 -6.34 -5.74 6.68
C SER A 60 -7.10 -6.70 5.77
N CYS A 61 -6.78 -6.71 4.46
CA CYS A 61 -7.35 -7.66 3.51
C CYS A 61 -7.03 -9.11 3.85
N LEU A 62 -5.77 -9.39 4.23
CA LEU A 62 -5.34 -10.73 4.67
C LEU A 62 -6.04 -11.16 5.96
N TYR A 63 -6.20 -10.23 6.91
CA TYR A 63 -6.92 -10.47 8.15
C TYR A 63 -8.38 -10.84 7.91
N ILE A 64 -9.10 -10.05 7.10
CA ILE A 64 -10.49 -10.32 6.71
C ILE A 64 -10.61 -11.68 6.01
N SER A 65 -9.71 -11.97 5.07
CA SER A 65 -9.65 -13.27 4.38
C SER A 65 -9.42 -14.43 5.37
N GLY A 66 -8.56 -14.22 6.38
CA GLY A 66 -8.34 -15.17 7.47
C GLY A 66 -9.61 -15.45 8.27
N ILE A 67 -10.35 -14.41 8.68
CA ILE A 67 -11.60 -14.59 9.42
C ILE A 67 -12.64 -15.31 8.56
N PHE A 68 -12.77 -14.99 7.27
CA PHE A 68 -13.69 -15.71 6.38
C PHE A 68 -13.35 -17.21 6.27
N ARG A 69 -12.07 -17.58 6.30
CA ARG A 69 -11.65 -18.99 6.35
C ARG A 69 -12.08 -19.68 7.63
N VAL A 70 -11.99 -19.00 8.77
CA VAL A 70 -12.47 -19.52 10.06
C VAL A 70 -13.98 -19.71 10.01
N VAL A 71 -14.75 -18.74 9.54
CA VAL A 71 -16.21 -18.88 9.39
C VAL A 71 -16.57 -20.05 8.48
N LYS A 72 -15.86 -20.22 7.35
CA LYS A 72 -16.06 -21.36 6.45
C LYS A 72 -15.78 -22.69 7.15
N HIS A 73 -14.76 -22.74 7.99
CA HIS A 73 -14.44 -23.92 8.81
C HIS A 73 -15.55 -24.19 9.85
N ASP A 74 -16.03 -23.16 10.54
CA ASP A 74 -17.13 -23.27 11.52
C ASP A 74 -18.41 -23.80 10.89
N ILE A 75 -18.75 -23.33 9.69
CA ILE A 75 -19.87 -23.87 8.88
C ILE A 75 -19.65 -25.36 8.64
N ARG A 76 -18.49 -25.74 8.09
CA ARG A 76 -18.19 -27.15 7.78
C ARG A 76 -18.24 -28.02 9.04
N SER A 77 -17.72 -27.54 10.17
CA SER A 77 -17.78 -28.26 11.44
C SER A 77 -19.21 -28.42 11.95
N ALA A 78 -20.06 -27.38 11.81
CA ALA A 78 -21.46 -27.46 12.20
C ALA A 78 -22.24 -28.49 11.36
N PHE A 79 -21.88 -28.68 10.09
CA PHE A 79 -22.47 -29.70 9.22
C PHE A 79 -21.81 -31.08 9.37
N ALA A 80 -20.57 -31.17 9.83
CA ALA A 80 -19.91 -32.45 10.12
C ALA A 80 -20.63 -33.21 11.24
N ASP A 81 -21.19 -32.49 12.23
CA ASP A 81 -22.02 -33.07 13.30
C ASP A 81 -23.31 -33.76 12.77
N LEU A 82 -23.72 -33.47 11.53
CA LEU A 82 -24.87 -34.08 10.86
C LEU A 82 -24.49 -35.21 9.90
N ASP A 83 -23.21 -35.34 9.57
CA ASP A 83 -22.75 -36.28 8.56
C ASP A 83 -22.84 -37.71 9.13
N GLY A 84 -23.68 -38.56 8.53
CA GLY A 84 -23.97 -39.92 9.01
C GLY A 84 -25.22 -40.06 9.89
N VAL A 85 -26.01 -39.01 10.11
CA VAL A 85 -27.30 -39.09 10.83
C VAL A 85 -28.45 -39.32 9.85
N GLU A 86 -29.08 -40.50 9.89
CA GLU A 86 -30.16 -40.90 8.97
C GLU A 86 -31.52 -40.23 9.30
N TYR A 87 -31.75 -39.86 10.58
CA TYR A 87 -32.98 -39.18 11.03
C TYR A 87 -32.66 -38.03 11.98
N CYS A 88 -33.08 -36.82 11.62
CA CYS A 88 -32.83 -35.62 12.41
C CYS A 88 -33.99 -35.37 13.39
N THR A 89 -33.72 -35.41 14.70
CA THR A 89 -34.73 -35.12 15.74
C THR A 89 -35.03 -33.61 15.76
N PRO A 90 -36.28 -33.16 16.03
CA PRO A 90 -36.61 -31.74 16.11
C PRO A 90 -35.73 -30.93 17.08
N SER A 91 -35.24 -31.54 18.16
CA SER A 91 -34.27 -30.92 19.09
C SER A 91 -32.90 -30.68 18.46
N MET A 92 -32.40 -31.60 17.64
CA MET A 92 -31.14 -31.45 16.89
C MET A 92 -31.26 -30.31 15.87
N ASN A 93 -32.38 -30.27 15.14
CA ASN A 93 -32.64 -29.23 14.15
C ASN A 93 -32.71 -27.83 14.79
N ALA A 94 -33.32 -27.72 15.98
CA ALA A 94 -33.31 -26.48 16.76
C ALA A 94 -31.88 -26.06 17.16
N GLY A 95 -31.06 -26.99 17.65
CA GLY A 95 -29.67 -26.71 18.02
C GLY A 95 -28.81 -26.26 16.84
N ILE A 96 -28.97 -26.89 15.67
CA ILE A 96 -28.25 -26.51 14.45
C ILE A 96 -28.70 -25.14 13.94
N ARG A 97 -30.01 -24.84 13.99
CA ARG A 97 -30.54 -23.52 13.62
C ARG A 97 -29.94 -22.40 14.48
N VAL A 98 -29.78 -22.63 15.78
CA VAL A 98 -29.13 -21.67 16.69
C VAL A 98 -27.65 -21.51 16.34
N LYS A 99 -26.91 -22.62 16.15
CA LYS A 99 -25.49 -22.57 15.71
C LYS A 99 -25.33 -21.80 14.40
N LEU A 100 -26.17 -22.09 13.40
CA LEU A 100 -26.13 -21.44 12.10
C LEU A 100 -26.51 -19.96 12.19
N GLY A 101 -27.47 -19.61 13.05
CA GLY A 101 -27.83 -18.22 13.33
C GLY A 101 -26.64 -17.40 13.82
N HIS A 102 -25.88 -17.91 14.80
CA HIS A 102 -24.67 -17.25 15.29
C HIS A 102 -23.56 -17.14 14.22
N ILE A 103 -23.42 -18.14 13.36
CA ILE A 103 -22.45 -18.11 12.26
C ILE A 103 -22.83 -17.04 11.23
N ILE A 104 -24.11 -16.94 10.88
CA ILE A 104 -24.62 -15.92 9.93
C ILE A 104 -24.44 -14.52 10.51
N GLU A 105 -24.72 -14.33 11.79
CA GLU A 105 -24.52 -13.04 12.48
C GLU A 105 -23.05 -12.61 12.42
N ARG A 106 -22.12 -13.53 12.71
CA ARG A 106 -20.67 -13.28 12.56
C ARG A 106 -20.27 -12.98 11.12
N HIS A 107 -20.82 -13.72 10.15
CA HIS A 107 -20.56 -13.50 8.74
C HIS A 107 -21.00 -12.10 8.28
N ASN A 108 -22.19 -11.67 8.69
CA ASN A 108 -22.71 -10.34 8.38
C ASN A 108 -21.83 -9.24 8.98
N ALA A 109 -21.38 -9.39 10.23
CA ALA A 109 -20.46 -8.43 10.84
C ALA A 109 -19.14 -8.29 10.07
N ILE A 110 -18.60 -9.39 9.54
CA ILE A 110 -17.38 -9.36 8.72
C ILE A 110 -17.67 -8.71 7.35
N PHE A 111 -18.84 -8.99 6.77
CA PHE A 111 -19.27 -8.35 5.53
C PHE A 111 -19.37 -6.83 5.70
N ASP A 112 -19.96 -6.35 6.79
CA ASP A 112 -20.06 -4.92 7.11
C ASP A 112 -18.67 -4.29 7.25
N LEU A 113 -17.75 -4.96 7.94
CA LEU A 113 -16.35 -4.51 8.08
C LEU A 113 -15.62 -4.45 6.73
N CYS A 114 -15.84 -5.45 5.87
CA CYS A 114 -15.28 -5.47 4.51
C CYS A 114 -15.85 -4.35 3.64
N SER A 115 -17.16 -4.11 3.73
CA SER A 115 -17.85 -3.03 3.01
C SER A 115 -17.29 -1.66 3.42
N GLU A 116 -17.10 -1.43 4.72
CA GLU A 116 -16.55 -0.17 5.23
C GLU A 116 -15.08 0.01 4.83
N LEU A 117 -14.26 -1.05 4.92
CA LEU A 117 -12.87 -1.00 4.45
C LEU A 117 -12.80 -0.65 2.96
N SER A 118 -13.61 -1.33 2.14
CA SER A 118 -13.68 -1.11 0.69
C SER A 118 -14.11 0.33 0.35
N ARG A 119 -15.12 0.86 1.06
CA ARG A 119 -15.60 2.23 0.90
C ARG A 119 -14.49 3.25 1.14
N GLN A 120 -13.68 3.04 2.18
CA GLN A 120 -12.58 3.94 2.53
C GLN A 120 -11.37 3.77 1.60
N SER A 121 -11.01 2.54 1.25
CA SER A 121 -9.81 2.25 0.45
C SER A 121 -10.00 2.47 -1.04
N SER A 122 -11.24 2.40 -1.57
CA SER A 122 -11.49 2.46 -3.01
C SER A 122 -10.96 3.75 -3.65
N VAL A 123 -11.20 4.91 -3.02
CA VAL A 123 -10.71 6.20 -3.53
C VAL A 123 -9.18 6.29 -3.45
N ILE A 124 -8.59 5.78 -2.37
CA ILE A 124 -7.14 5.79 -2.14
C ILE A 124 -6.43 4.93 -3.19
N VAL A 125 -6.93 3.71 -3.42
CA VAL A 125 -6.40 2.77 -4.42
C VAL A 125 -6.55 3.33 -5.83
N LEU A 126 -7.70 3.95 -6.15
CA LEU A 126 -7.92 4.59 -7.44
C LEU A 126 -6.90 5.72 -7.70
N MET A 127 -6.69 6.58 -6.71
CA MET A 127 -5.73 7.68 -6.83
C MET A 127 -4.29 7.17 -7.01
N HIS A 128 -3.90 6.12 -6.28
CA HIS A 128 -2.61 5.46 -6.46
C HIS A 128 -2.46 4.87 -7.87
N PHE A 129 -3.50 4.20 -8.37
CA PHE A 129 -3.48 3.62 -9.71
C PHE A 129 -3.32 4.68 -10.80
N ILE A 130 -4.07 5.78 -10.73
CA ILE A 130 -3.97 6.89 -11.68
C ILE A 130 -2.58 7.54 -11.61
N SER A 131 -2.08 7.79 -10.38
CA SER A 131 -0.75 8.36 -10.18
C SER A 131 0.34 7.46 -10.76
N ALA A 132 0.29 6.16 -10.49
CA ALA A 132 1.23 5.19 -11.05
C ALA A 132 1.17 5.13 -12.58
N ALA A 133 -0.03 5.14 -13.17
CA ALA A 133 -0.20 5.17 -14.62
C ALA A 133 0.41 6.43 -15.25
N PHE A 134 0.22 7.60 -14.64
CA PHE A 134 0.81 8.85 -15.12
C PHE A 134 2.34 8.83 -15.02
N VAL A 135 2.88 8.38 -13.87
CA VAL A 135 4.33 8.23 -13.68
C VAL A 135 4.91 7.27 -14.72
N LEU A 136 4.29 6.10 -14.92
CA LEU A 136 4.73 5.14 -15.94
C LEU A 136 4.71 5.76 -17.35
N CYS A 137 3.64 6.45 -17.72
CA CYS A 137 3.55 7.14 -19.00
C CYS A 137 4.69 8.17 -19.18
N SER A 138 4.93 9.00 -18.16
CA SER A 138 6.02 9.98 -18.18
C SER A 138 7.39 9.32 -18.31
N THR A 139 7.64 8.21 -17.59
CA THR A 139 8.91 7.49 -17.69
C THR A 139 9.12 6.85 -19.06
N ILE A 140 8.07 6.34 -19.69
CA ILE A 140 8.16 5.78 -21.05
C ILE A 140 8.50 6.89 -22.04
N LEU A 141 7.84 8.06 -21.95
CA LEU A 141 8.15 9.20 -22.81
C LEU A 141 9.60 9.67 -22.63
N ASP A 142 10.07 9.75 -21.39
CA ASP A 142 11.45 10.12 -21.08
C ASP A 142 12.46 9.14 -21.69
N ILE A 143 12.25 7.83 -21.50
CA ILE A 143 13.07 6.78 -22.12
C ILE A 143 13.06 6.88 -23.64
N MET A 144 11.91 7.14 -24.26
CA MET A 144 11.78 7.26 -25.72
C MET A 144 12.53 8.49 -26.26
N LEU A 145 12.46 9.62 -25.57
CA LEU A 145 13.15 10.86 -25.95
C LEU A 145 14.66 10.72 -25.80
N VAL A 146 15.11 10.17 -24.68
CA VAL A 146 16.53 9.89 -24.41
C VAL A 146 17.08 8.89 -25.43
N SER A 147 16.34 7.82 -25.73
CA SER A 147 16.74 6.83 -26.73
C SER A 147 16.84 7.43 -28.15
N ARG A 148 15.99 8.40 -28.51
CA ARG A 148 16.12 9.13 -29.77
C ARG A 148 17.34 10.05 -29.78
N ALA A 149 17.63 10.75 -28.68
CA ALA A 149 18.81 11.61 -28.60
C ALA A 149 20.10 10.82 -28.85
N TYR A 150 20.25 9.64 -28.25
CA TYR A 150 21.40 8.76 -28.50
C TYR A 150 21.48 8.25 -29.94
N LEU A 151 20.36 8.11 -30.63
CA LEU A 151 20.34 7.70 -32.05
C LEU A 151 20.82 8.83 -32.98
N TYR A 152 20.54 10.08 -32.64
CA TYR A 152 21.01 11.26 -33.40
C TYR A 152 22.49 11.58 -33.13
N ASP A 153 23.02 11.33 -31.94
CA ASP A 153 24.46 11.52 -31.65
C ASP A 153 25.36 10.45 -32.30
N PHE A 154 24.79 9.33 -32.78
CA PHE A 154 25.52 8.24 -33.44
C PHE A 154 25.55 8.37 -34.99
N LEU A 155 24.76 9.29 -35.57
CA LEU A 155 24.58 9.48 -37.02
C LEU A 155 25.23 10.78 -37.49
#